data_AF-C3RUH0-F1
#
_entry.id   AF-C3RUH0-F1
#
_cell.length_a   1.000
_cell.length_b   1.000
_cell.length_c   1.000
_cell.angle_alpha   90.00
_cell.angle_beta   90.00
_cell.angle_gamma   90.00
#
_symmetry.space_group_name_H-M   'P 1'
#
loop_
_entity.id
_entity.type
_entity.pdbx_description
1 polymer ?
#
loop_
_entity_poly.entity_id
_entity_poly.type
_entity_poly.pdbx_seq_one_letter_code
_entity_poly.pdbx_strand_id
1 'polypeptide(L)'
;ISTRTRELAARHARCLAQELLPGLAIHGVRIVSWGSLPESERIRLQGYFASQVFPVLTPLAVDPAHPFPYISGLSLNLAVLVREIDGETER
;
A
#
# COMPACT_ATOMS: atom_id res chain seq x y z
N ILE A 1 11.98 10.74 23.90
CA ILE A 1 11.23 11.05 22.66
C ILE A 1 10.61 9.79 22.05
N SER A 2 11.39 8.76 21.71
CA SER A 2 10.92 7.52 21.05
C SER A 2 9.72 6.82 21.73
N THR A 3 9.71 6.67 23.05
CA THR A 3 8.60 6.04 23.80
C THR A 3 7.29 6.79 23.65
N ARG A 4 7.30 8.11 23.87
CA ARG A 4 6.11 8.97 23.78
C ARG A 4 5.54 9.01 22.36
N THR A 5 6.40 9.02 21.34
CA THR A 5 5.94 8.97 19.94
C THR A 5 5.23 7.65 19.62
N ARG A 6 5.75 6.52 20.10
CA ARG A 6 5.08 5.22 19.93
C ARG A 6 3.71 5.18 20.62
N GLU A 7 3.60 5.72 21.83
CA GLU A 7 2.33 5.79 22.55
C GLU A 7 1.28 6.62 21.80
N LEU A 8 1.69 7.78 21.27
CA LEU A 8 0.81 8.63 20.46
C LEU A 8 0.39 7.95 19.16
N ALA A 9 1.32 7.30 18.46
CA ALA A 9 1.01 6.55 17.24
C ALA A 9 0.03 5.39 17.52
N ALA A 10 0.23 4.67 18.62
CA ALA A 10 -0.66 3.59 19.04
C ALA A 10 -2.06 4.11 19.40
N ARG A 11 -2.14 5.27 20.07
CA ARG A 11 -3.44 5.91 20.38
C ARG A 11 -4.15 6.36 19.11
N HIS A 12 -3.43 6.94 18.16
CA HIS A 12 -3.97 7.32 16.85
C HIS A 12 -4.51 6.10 16.09
N ALA A 13 -3.73 5.02 16.00
CA ALA A 13 -4.14 3.79 15.32
C ALA A 13 -5.40 3.18 15.97
N ARG A 14 -5.48 3.17 17.31
CA ARG A 14 -6.68 2.70 18.02
C ARG A 14 -7.91 3.56 17.73
N CYS A 15 -7.79 4.88 17.84
CA CYS A 15 -8.91 5.78 17.55
C CYS A 15 -9.41 5.60 16.10
N LEU A 16 -8.49 5.53 15.14
CA LEU A 16 -8.84 5.26 13.74
C LEU A 16 -9.59 3.94 13.58
N ALA A 17 -9.03 2.85 14.11
CA ALA A 17 -9.54 1.50 13.88
C ALA A 17 -10.82 1.18 14.68
N GLN A 18 -10.94 1.69 15.91
CA GLN A 18 -11.98 1.29 16.86
C GLN A 18 -13.11 2.31 17.00
N GLU A 19 -12.88 3.57 16.62
CA GLU A 19 -13.88 4.63 16.76
C GLU A 19 -14.27 5.20 15.39
N LEU A 20 -13.29 5.71 14.62
CA LEU A 20 -13.57 6.43 13.38
C LEU A 20 -14.08 5.52 12.25
N LEU A 21 -13.37 4.43 11.94
CA LEU A 21 -13.79 3.54 10.85
C LEU A 21 -15.16 2.89 11.12
N PRO A 22 -15.47 2.38 12.33
CA PRO A 22 -16.80 1.89 12.65
C PRO A 22 -17.86 3.00 12.61
N GLY A 23 -17.57 4.20 13.15
CA GLY A 23 -18.48 5.34 13.12
C GLY A 23 -18.84 5.76 11.70
N LEU A 24 -17.85 5.86 10.81
CA LEU A 24 -18.07 6.14 9.39
C LEU A 24 -18.94 5.05 8.72
N ALA A 25 -18.71 3.78 9.06
CA ALA A 25 -19.45 2.67 8.48
C ALA A 25 -20.94 2.68 8.85
N ILE A 26 -21.31 3.16 10.04
CA ILE A 26 -22.72 3.38 10.45
C ILE A 26 -23.40 4.40 9.53
N HIS A 27 -22.66 5.41 9.08
CA HIS A 27 -23.12 6.43 8.14
C HIS A 27 -22.93 6.04 6.67
N GLY A 28 -22.61 4.77 6.38
CA GLY A 28 -22.47 4.26 5.01
C GLY A 28 -21.13 4.55 4.33
N VAL A 29 -20.17 5.15 5.03
CA VAL A 29 -18.82 5.42 4.50
C VAL A 29 -17.87 4.32 4.95
N ARG A 30 -17.29 3.56 4.01
CA ARG A 30 -16.42 2.42 4.32
C ARG A 30 -15.09 2.53 3.59
N ILE A 31 -14.00 2.36 4.33
CA ILE A 31 -12.68 2.07 3.76
C ILE A 31 -12.55 0.56 3.67
N VAL A 32 -12.44 0.05 2.45
CA VAL A 32 -12.49 -1.38 2.14
C VAL A 32 -11.17 -1.86 1.53
N SER A 33 -10.83 -3.12 1.73
CA SER A 33 -9.65 -3.73 1.12
C SER A 33 -10.00 -4.32 -0.24
N TRP A 34 -8.98 -4.49 -1.09
CA TRP A 34 -9.13 -5.08 -2.43
C TRP A 34 -9.93 -6.39 -2.44
N GLY A 35 -9.68 -7.28 -1.47
CA GLY A 35 -10.34 -8.58 -1.38
C GLY A 35 -11.82 -8.52 -0.99
N SER A 36 -12.29 -7.41 -0.45
CA SER A 36 -13.70 -7.21 -0.08
C SER A 36 -14.54 -6.59 -1.21
N LEU A 37 -13.92 -6.25 -2.34
CA LEU A 37 -14.60 -5.61 -3.46
C LEU A 37 -15.30 -6.65 -4.36
N PRO A 38 -16.53 -6.34 -4.83
CA PRO A 38 -17.17 -7.09 -5.91
C PRO A 38 -16.28 -7.15 -7.15
N GLU A 39 -16.43 -8.20 -7.96
CA GLU A 39 -15.66 -8.38 -9.19
C GLU A 39 -15.79 -7.20 -10.16
N SER A 40 -17.00 -6.66 -10.32
CA SER A 40 -17.25 -5.48 -11.15
C SER A 40 -16.45 -4.24 -10.70
N GLU A 41 -16.32 -4.02 -9.39
CA GLU A 41 -15.52 -2.93 -8.85
C GLU A 41 -14.03 -3.17 -9.03
N ARG A 42 -13.57 -4.42 -8.87
CA ARG A 42 -12.18 -4.80 -9.13
C ARG A 42 -11.79 -4.56 -10.59
N ILE A 43 -12.64 -4.94 -11.54
CA ILE A 43 -12.42 -4.68 -12.98
C ILE A 43 -12.30 -3.17 -13.23
N ARG A 44 -13.23 -2.38 -12.68
CA ARG A 44 -13.19 -0.91 -12.81
C ARG A 44 -11.89 -0.32 -12.25
N LEU A 45 -11.49 -0.75 -11.05
CA LEU A 45 -10.27 -0.24 -10.40
C LEU A 45 -8.99 -0.74 -11.08
N GLN A 46 -8.98 -1.92 -11.69
CA GLN A 46 -7.86 -2.34 -12.55
C GLN A 46 -7.69 -1.41 -13.74
N GLY A 47 -8.80 -1.05 -14.41
CA GLY A 47 -8.76 -0.07 -15.51
C GLY A 47 -8.28 1.31 -15.04
N TYR A 48 -8.73 1.77 -13.88
CA TYR A 48 -8.24 3.01 -13.27
C TYR A 48 -6.74 2.93 -12.94
N PHE A 49 -6.29 1.83 -12.34
CA PHE A 49 -4.89 1.61 -12.02
C PHE A 49 -4.02 1.68 -13.28
N ALA A 50 -4.38 0.92 -14.32
CA ALA A 50 -3.62 0.87 -15.57
C ALA A 50 -3.55 2.22 -16.29
N SER A 51 -4.64 2.99 -16.26
CA SER A 51 -4.73 4.25 -17.00
C SER A 51 -4.24 5.49 -16.23
N GLN A 52 -4.36 5.50 -14.89
CA GLN A 52 -4.09 6.70 -14.07
C GLN A 52 -2.95 6.52 -13.07
N VAL A 53 -2.81 5.34 -12.47
CA VAL A 53 -1.84 5.13 -11.39
C VAL A 53 -0.52 4.59 -11.93
N PHE A 54 -0.56 3.53 -12.75
CA PHE A 54 0.63 2.88 -13.28
C PHE A 54 1.55 3.81 -14.09
N PRO A 55 1.05 4.72 -14.96
CA PRO A 55 1.92 5.58 -15.76
C PRO A 55 2.77 6.56 -14.94
N VAL A 56 2.39 6.84 -13.68
CA VAL A 56 3.12 7.74 -12.79
C VAL A 56 3.98 7.01 -11.76
N LEU A 57 3.91 5.67 -11.70
CA LEU A 57 4.79 4.88 -10.85
C LEU A 57 6.16 4.71 -11.52
N THR A 58 7.23 5.03 -10.80
CA THR A 58 8.61 4.80 -11.24
C THR A 58 9.20 3.65 -10.43
N PRO A 59 9.24 2.42 -10.97
CA PRO A 59 9.85 1.30 -10.27
C PRO A 59 11.36 1.51 -10.19
N LEU A 60 11.92 1.37 -8.99
CA LEU A 60 13.36 1.48 -8.73
C LEU A 60 13.88 0.11 -8.29
N ALA A 61 14.72 -0.52 -9.11
CA ALA A 61 15.43 -1.72 -8.73
C ALA A 61 16.53 -1.37 -7.72
N VAL A 62 16.64 -2.15 -6.65
CA VAL A 62 17.64 -1.97 -5.60
C VAL A 62 18.46 -3.25 -5.49
N ASP A 63 19.75 -3.15 -5.73
CA ASP A 63 20.71 -4.24 -5.56
C ASP A 63 21.96 -3.76 -4.77
N PRO A 64 22.73 -4.67 -4.15
CA PRO A 64 23.90 -4.28 -3.35
C PRO A 64 25.08 -3.69 -4.14
N ALA A 65 25.13 -3.87 -5.47
CA ALA A 65 26.24 -3.41 -6.30
C ALA A 65 26.14 -1.90 -6.63
N HIS A 66 25.00 -1.27 -6.35
CA HIS A 66 24.77 0.15 -6.61
C HIS A 66 24.32 0.89 -5.34
N PRO A 67 24.59 2.22 -5.24
CA PRO A 67 24.08 3.03 -4.13
C PRO A 67 22.56 3.02 -4.07
N PHE A 68 22.00 3.03 -2.85
CA PHE A 68 20.56 3.11 -2.64
C PHE A 68 19.98 4.39 -3.27
N PRO A 69 18.86 4.31 -4.01
CA PRO A 69 18.30 5.46 -4.69
C PRO A 69 17.82 6.53 -3.72
N TYR A 70 17.86 7.80 -4.15
CA TYR A 70 17.27 8.89 -3.39
C TYR A 70 15.75 8.72 -3.30
N ILE A 71 15.21 8.86 -2.09
CA ILE A 71 13.77 8.88 -1.84
C ILE A 71 13.41 10.22 -1.22
N SER A 72 12.41 10.90 -1.80
CA SER A 72 11.94 12.18 -1.28
C SER A 72 11.41 12.03 0.14
N GLY A 73 11.79 12.96 1.03
CA GLY A 73 11.15 13.08 2.34
C GLY A 73 9.64 13.28 2.20
N LEU A 74 8.87 12.78 3.18
CA LEU A 74 7.41 12.88 3.24
C LEU A 74 6.65 12.20 2.07
N SER A 75 7.33 11.47 1.19
CA SER A 75 6.68 10.67 0.16
C SER A 75 6.30 9.29 0.68
N LEU A 76 5.20 8.74 0.16
CA LEU A 76 4.83 7.35 0.37
C LEU A 76 5.53 6.48 -0.69
N ASN A 77 6.28 5.47 -0.23
CA ASN A 77 7.00 4.55 -1.10
C ASN A 77 6.62 3.12 -0.74
N LEU A 78 6.62 2.24 -1.74
CA LEU A 78 6.35 0.82 -1.55
C LEU A 78 7.62 0.02 -1.79
N ALA A 79 8.13 -0.64 -0.74
CA ALA A 79 9.18 -1.64 -0.88
C ALA A 79 8.54 -2.98 -1.25
N VAL A 80 8.88 -3.52 -2.42
CA VAL A 80 8.35 -4.79 -2.92
C VAL A 80 9.49 -5.79 -3.01
N LEU A 81 9.32 -6.94 -2.36
CA LEU A 81 10.22 -8.08 -2.54
C LEU A 81 9.65 -8.95 -3.66
N VAL A 82 10.40 -9.07 -4.75
CA VAL A 82 10.08 -9.98 -5.85
C VAL A 82 10.89 -11.26 -5.62
N ARG A 83 10.21 -12.40 -5.72
CA ARG A 83 10.85 -13.72 -5.71
C ARG A 83 10.62 -14.34 -7.08
N GLU A 84 11.70 -14.84 -7.68
CA GLU A 84 11.58 -15.75 -8.80
C GLU A 84 11.01 -17.08 -8.29
N ILE A 85 9.82 -17.43 -8.76
CA ILE A 85 9.22 -18.74 -8.47
C ILE A 85 9.90 -19.73 -9.40
N ASP A 86 10.78 -20.58 -8.86
CA ASP A 86 11.41 -21.67 -9.59
C ASP A 86 10.33 -22.52 -10.27
N GLY A 87 10.24 -22.38 -11.59
CA GLY A 87 9.25 -22.99 -12.44
C GLY A 87 9.86 -23.24 -13.81
N GLU A 88 10.26 -24.50 -13.99
CA GLU A 88 10.79 -25.18 -15.16
C GLU A 88 10.51 -24.56 -16.54
N THR A 89 11.47 -24.81 -17.46
CA THR A 89 11.50 -24.64 -18.94
C THR A 89 12.36 -23.43 -19.36
N GLU A 90 13.49 -23.55 -20.06
CA GLU A 90 13.90 -24.54 -21.07
C GLU A 90 15.44 -24.61 -21.17
N ARG A 91 15.95 -25.71 -21.71
CA ARG A 91 17.37 -25.92 -22.05
C ARG A 91 17.87 -24.97 -23.12
#